data_AF-A0A0Q4P3Q8-F1
#
_entry.id   AF-A0A0Q4P3Q8-F1
#
_cell.length_a   1.000
_cell.length_b   1.000
_cell.length_c   1.000
_cell.angle_alpha   90.00
_cell.angle_beta   90.00
_cell.angle_gamma   90.00
#
_symmetry.space_group_name_H-M   'P 1'
#
loop_
_entity.id
_entity.type
_entity.pdbx_description
1 polymer ?
#
loop_
_entity_poly.entity_id
_entity_poly.type
_entity_poly.pdbx_seq_one_letter_code
_entity_poly.pdbx_strand_id
1 'polypeptide(L)'
;MRFCLTLIALLLVPVIPATAQDDSAGNQQLIGELMAFHGSQAIVDVMTTHCYETTGLDGAYKAAADNWYLRNIGFLDLADRVIARLGGGAEDQRRAAETYGGSQIMTAYNQADNKDNFCRAFLAQVESGALDIDQQLPDPLKRAQEISASS
;
A
#
# COMPACT_ATOMS: atom_id res chain seq x y z
N MET A 1 37.18 -57.71 -34.85
CA MET A 1 36.25 -56.93 -35.69
C MET A 1 35.08 -56.48 -34.81
N ARG A 2 35.00 -55.14 -34.64
CA ARG A 2 33.85 -54.26 -34.33
C ARG A 2 32.74 -54.75 -33.37
N PHE A 3 32.82 -54.15 -32.18
CA PHE A 3 31.81 -54.01 -31.13
C PHE A 3 30.41 -53.60 -31.61
N CYS A 4 29.39 -54.29 -31.11
CA CYS A 4 28.04 -53.75 -30.90
C CYS A 4 28.05 -52.79 -29.70
N LEU A 5 27.51 -51.59 -29.86
CA LEU A 5 27.15 -50.72 -28.73
C LEU A 5 26.00 -49.80 -29.15
N THR A 6 24.79 -50.29 -28.91
CA THR A 6 23.58 -49.50 -28.69
C THR A 6 23.77 -48.73 -27.37
N LEU A 7 23.71 -47.39 -27.39
CA LEU A 7 23.56 -46.59 -26.18
C LEU A 7 22.29 -45.75 -26.30
N ILE A 8 21.32 -46.12 -25.46
CA ILE A 8 20.00 -45.51 -25.30
C ILE A 8 20.18 -44.14 -24.65
N ALA A 9 19.60 -43.12 -25.27
CA ALA A 9 19.47 -41.79 -24.69
C ALA A 9 18.48 -41.82 -23.53
N LEU A 10 18.93 -41.48 -22.32
CA LEU A 10 18.04 -41.15 -21.20
C LEU A 10 18.32 -39.69 -20.79
N LEU A 11 17.55 -38.76 -21.37
CA LEU A 11 17.45 -37.38 -20.90
C LEU A 11 16.54 -37.37 -19.67
N LEU A 12 17.16 -37.39 -18.48
CA LEU A 12 16.50 -37.09 -17.21
C LEU A 12 16.27 -35.57 -17.15
N VAL A 13 15.08 -35.13 -17.56
CA VAL A 13 14.60 -33.76 -17.27
C VAL A 13 14.11 -33.76 -15.83
N PRO A 14 14.73 -33.01 -14.90
CA PRO A 14 14.14 -32.81 -13.57
C PRO A 14 12.87 -31.99 -13.72
N VAL A 15 11.74 -32.56 -13.31
CA VAL A 15 10.46 -31.85 -13.17
C VAL A 15 10.59 -30.97 -11.93
N ILE A 16 10.95 -29.70 -12.13
CA ILE A 16 10.95 -28.71 -11.04
C ILE A 16 9.47 -28.40 -10.74
N PRO A 17 8.99 -28.54 -9.49
CA PRO A 17 7.61 -28.20 -9.16
C PRO A 17 7.41 -26.69 -9.30
N ALA A 18 6.50 -26.28 -10.18
CA ALA A 18 6.26 -24.90 -10.59
C ALA A 18 5.37 -24.08 -9.61
N THR A 19 5.07 -24.58 -8.41
CA THR A 19 4.04 -23.99 -7.53
C THR A 19 4.58 -22.98 -6.51
N ALA A 20 5.89 -22.87 -6.30
CA ALA A 20 6.47 -21.95 -5.31
C ALA A 20 6.70 -20.51 -5.85
N GLN A 21 6.69 -20.34 -7.17
CA GLN A 21 7.03 -19.05 -7.80
C GLN A 21 5.80 -18.12 -7.89
N ASP A 22 4.60 -18.69 -8.08
CA ASP A 22 3.34 -17.93 -8.12
C ASP A 22 2.96 -17.36 -6.75
N ASP A 23 3.15 -18.12 -5.67
CA ASP A 23 2.90 -17.66 -4.31
C ASP A 23 3.83 -16.50 -3.92
N SER A 24 5.10 -16.58 -4.34
CA SER A 24 6.08 -15.52 -4.09
C SER A 24 5.71 -14.22 -4.81
N ALA A 25 5.33 -14.30 -6.09
CA ALA A 25 4.91 -13.13 -6.86
C ALA A 25 3.62 -12.50 -6.30
N GLY A 26 2.63 -13.32 -5.95
CA GLY A 26 1.38 -12.86 -5.33
C GLY A 26 1.58 -12.21 -3.96
N ASN A 27 2.51 -12.73 -3.15
CA ASN A 27 2.89 -12.16 -1.87
C ASN A 27 3.60 -10.81 -2.03
N GLN A 28 4.54 -10.69 -2.99
CA GLN A 28 5.21 -9.42 -3.28
C GLN A 28 4.24 -8.34 -3.76
N GLN A 29 3.27 -8.71 -4.60
CA GLN A 29 2.21 -7.80 -5.01
C GLN A 29 1.40 -7.32 -3.81
N LEU A 30 0.94 -8.24 -2.95
CA LEU A 30 0.16 -7.87 -1.77
C LEU A 30 0.95 -7.01 -0.79
N ILE A 31 2.25 -7.27 -0.60
CA ILE A 31 3.11 -6.41 0.22
C ILE A 31 3.09 -4.98 -0.33
N GLY A 32 3.25 -4.79 -1.65
CA GLY A 32 3.17 -3.47 -2.28
C GLY A 32 1.81 -2.79 -2.11
N GLU A 33 0.72 -3.54 -2.26
CA GLU A 33 -0.65 -3.05 -2.05
C GLU A 33 -0.89 -2.62 -0.59
N LEU A 34 -0.38 -3.38 0.38
CA LEU A 34 -0.49 -3.05 1.80
C LEU A 34 0.42 -1.89 2.20
N MET A 35 1.58 -1.72 1.55
CA MET A 35 2.41 -0.52 1.73
C MET A 35 1.69 0.75 1.31
N ALA A 36 0.76 0.67 0.35
CA ALA A 36 -0.06 1.82 -0.07
C ALA A 36 -0.93 2.37 1.07
N PHE A 37 -1.17 1.62 2.15
CA PHE A 37 -1.90 2.10 3.33
C PHE A 37 -1.12 3.23 4.02
N HIS A 38 0.21 3.08 4.12
CA HIS A 38 1.11 4.15 4.59
C HIS A 38 1.16 5.32 3.60
N GLY A 39 0.98 5.05 2.31
CA GLY A 39 0.77 6.09 1.30
C GLY A 39 -0.48 6.92 1.55
N SER A 40 -1.61 6.30 1.92
CA SER A 40 -2.84 7.01 2.32
C SER A 40 -2.63 7.88 3.55
N GLN A 41 -1.89 7.39 4.56
CA GLN A 41 -1.53 8.20 5.72
C GLN A 41 -0.67 9.42 5.30
N ALA A 42 0.36 9.19 4.48
CA ALA A 42 1.23 10.26 4.00
C ALA A 42 0.46 11.35 3.23
N ILE A 43 -0.55 10.97 2.45
CA ILE A 43 -1.45 11.92 1.77
C ILE A 43 -2.15 12.83 2.79
N VAL A 44 -2.71 12.25 3.86
CA VAL A 44 -3.40 12.99 4.91
C VAL A 44 -2.44 13.90 5.67
N ASP A 45 -1.28 13.40 6.06
CA ASP A 45 -0.28 14.16 6.84
C ASP A 45 0.27 15.36 6.05
N VAL A 46 0.61 15.14 4.77
CA VAL A 46 1.10 16.19 3.88
C VAL A 46 0.05 17.28 3.69
N MET A 47 -1.19 16.90 3.36
CA MET A 47 -2.23 17.89 3.12
C MET A 47 -2.73 18.58 4.37
N THR A 48 -2.63 17.94 5.53
CA THR A 48 -2.91 18.59 6.82
C THR A 48 -2.04 19.82 6.98
N THR A 49 -0.74 19.70 6.71
CA THR A 49 0.20 20.83 6.82
C THR A 49 -0.08 21.89 5.75
N HIS A 50 -0.15 21.48 4.48
CA HIS A 50 -0.30 22.45 3.39
C HIS A 50 -1.65 23.18 3.41
N CYS A 51 -2.74 22.48 3.71
CA CYS A 51 -4.04 23.12 3.78
C CYS A 51 -4.25 23.94 5.04
N TYR A 52 -3.68 23.51 6.18
CA TYR A 52 -3.62 24.33 7.39
C TYR A 52 -3.00 25.69 7.08
N GLU A 53 -1.84 25.74 6.43
CA GLU A 53 -1.18 26.99 6.08
C GLU A 53 -1.96 27.79 5.03
N THR A 54 -2.50 27.11 4.01
CA THR A 54 -3.22 27.74 2.88
C THR A 54 -4.48 28.46 3.35
N THR A 55 -5.28 27.85 4.23
CA THR A 55 -6.56 28.43 4.67
C THR A 55 -6.43 29.32 5.90
N GLY A 56 -5.23 29.75 6.28
CA GLY A 56 -5.00 30.69 7.38
C GLY A 56 -4.94 30.05 8.76
N LEU A 57 -4.27 28.91 8.87
CA LEU A 57 -4.03 28.16 10.12
C LEU A 57 -5.31 27.58 10.74
N ASP A 58 -6.16 26.97 9.90
CA ASP A 58 -7.42 26.38 10.34
C ASP A 58 -7.20 25.03 11.04
N GLY A 59 -7.44 24.98 12.35
CA GLY A 59 -7.27 23.78 13.17
C GLY A 59 -8.14 22.58 12.75
N ALA A 60 -9.16 22.78 11.92
CA ALA A 60 -10.02 21.71 11.40
C ALA A 60 -9.22 20.62 10.67
N TYR A 61 -8.16 20.98 9.94
CA TYR A 61 -7.32 20.00 9.22
C TYR A 61 -6.60 19.05 10.17
N LYS A 62 -6.05 19.59 11.28
CA LYS A 62 -5.42 18.75 12.31
C LYS A 62 -6.44 17.80 12.94
N ALA A 63 -7.61 18.32 13.31
CA ALA A 63 -8.67 17.50 13.90
C ALA A 63 -9.15 16.39 12.95
N ALA A 64 -9.30 16.70 11.66
CA ALA A 64 -9.68 15.73 10.64
C ALA A 64 -8.61 14.64 10.46
N ALA A 65 -7.32 15.01 10.45
CA ALA A 65 -6.21 14.06 10.37
C ALA A 65 -6.12 13.14 11.59
N ASP A 66 -6.23 13.71 12.80
CA ASP A 66 -6.23 12.93 14.04
C ASP A 66 -7.42 11.94 14.04
N ASN A 67 -8.61 12.36 13.60
CA ASN A 67 -9.77 11.50 13.47
C ASN A 67 -9.60 10.42 12.40
N TRP A 68 -9.00 10.76 11.25
CA TRP A 68 -8.66 9.78 10.21
C TRP A 68 -7.71 8.72 10.78
N TYR A 69 -6.67 9.12 11.50
CA TYR A 69 -5.74 8.18 12.12
C TYR A 69 -6.44 7.23 13.10
N LEU A 70 -7.34 7.75 13.94
CA LEU A 70 -8.10 6.92 14.88
C LEU A 70 -8.98 5.87 14.18
N ARG A 71 -9.56 6.19 13.01
CA ARG A 71 -10.34 5.22 12.23
C ARG A 71 -9.46 4.19 11.52
N ASN A 72 -8.24 4.58 11.14
CA ASN A 72 -7.39 3.79 10.24
C ASN A 72 -6.20 3.08 10.91
N ILE A 73 -5.86 3.41 12.17
CA ILE A 73 -4.71 2.82 12.88
C ILE A 73 -4.76 1.29 12.93
N GLY A 74 -5.95 0.71 13.09
CA GLY A 74 -6.12 -0.75 13.10
C GLY A 74 -5.81 -1.39 11.74
N PHE A 75 -6.05 -0.70 10.63
CA PHE A 75 -5.73 -1.16 9.28
C PHE A 75 -4.23 -1.04 8.99
N LEU A 76 -3.60 0.04 9.44
CA LEU A 76 -2.13 0.22 9.34
C LEU A 76 -1.39 -0.88 10.11
N ASP A 77 -1.80 -1.13 11.35
CA ASP A 77 -1.22 -2.19 12.19
C ASP A 77 -1.47 -3.60 11.61
N LEU A 78 -2.66 -3.85 11.04
CA LEU A 78 -2.93 -5.09 10.30
C LEU A 78 -1.99 -5.25 9.09
N ALA A 79 -1.83 -4.20 8.29
CA ALA A 79 -0.95 -4.21 7.13
C ALA A 79 0.49 -4.52 7.54
N ASP A 80 1.02 -3.85 8.56
CA ASP A 80 2.39 -4.08 9.05
C ASP A 80 2.61 -5.54 9.47
N ARG A 81 1.67 -6.12 10.22
CA ARG A 81 1.77 -7.54 10.63
C ARG A 81 1.73 -8.50 9.44
N VAL A 82 0.84 -8.26 8.48
CA VAL A 82 0.70 -9.14 7.30
C VAL A 82 1.92 -9.01 6.40
N ILE A 83 2.40 -7.79 6.16
CA ILE A 83 3.64 -7.53 5.42
C ILE A 83 4.82 -8.30 6.04
N ALA A 84 4.99 -8.20 7.37
CA ALA A 84 6.06 -8.90 8.07
C ALA A 84 5.93 -10.43 7.94
N ARG A 85 4.70 -10.97 8.04
CA ARG A 85 4.43 -12.40 7.85
C ARG A 85 4.77 -12.89 6.45
N LEU A 86 4.54 -12.06 5.43
CA LEU A 86 4.86 -12.38 4.04
C LEU A 86 6.34 -12.17 3.69
N GLY A 87 7.18 -11.79 4.67
CA GLY A 87 8.62 -11.58 4.48
C GLY A 87 8.97 -10.22 3.86
N GLY A 88 8.06 -9.26 3.89
CA GLY A 88 8.30 -7.87 3.52
C GLY A 88 8.61 -6.98 4.73
N GLY A 89 8.47 -5.66 4.55
CA GLY A 89 8.54 -4.70 5.66
C GLY A 89 9.85 -3.93 5.73
N ALA A 90 10.59 -3.89 4.62
CA ALA A 90 11.80 -3.09 4.56
C ALA A 90 11.45 -1.59 4.63
N GLU A 91 12.25 -0.82 5.37
CA GLU A 91 11.98 0.60 5.64
C GLU A 91 11.93 1.44 4.35
N ASP A 92 12.72 1.05 3.33
CA ASP A 92 12.75 1.67 2.02
C ASP A 92 11.45 1.48 1.23
N GLN A 93 10.82 0.30 1.33
CA GLN A 93 9.51 0.02 0.72
C GLN A 93 8.43 0.93 1.31
N ARG A 94 8.41 1.06 2.64
CA ARG A 94 7.49 1.96 3.33
C ARG A 94 7.73 3.41 2.92
N ARG A 95 8.98 3.87 2.97
CA ARG A 95 9.36 5.23 2.58
C ARG A 95 9.01 5.53 1.12
N ALA A 96 9.16 4.56 0.23
CA ALA A 96 8.77 4.69 -1.17
C ALA A 96 7.25 4.89 -1.31
N ALA A 97 6.44 4.13 -0.57
CA ALA A 97 4.98 4.29 -0.59
C ALA A 97 4.52 5.64 -0.03
N GLU A 98 5.11 6.08 1.10
CA GLU A 98 4.85 7.39 1.70
C GLU A 98 5.25 8.53 0.73
N THR A 99 6.44 8.42 0.13
CA THR A 99 6.94 9.40 -0.86
C THR A 99 6.02 9.46 -2.07
N TYR A 100 5.62 8.30 -2.59
CA TYR A 100 4.71 8.21 -3.73
C TYR A 100 3.38 8.89 -3.40
N GLY A 101 2.70 8.51 -2.31
CA GLY A 101 1.44 9.11 -1.88
C GLY A 101 1.54 10.63 -1.70
N GLY A 102 2.54 11.10 -0.96
CA GLY A 102 2.78 12.53 -0.73
C GLY A 102 3.04 13.30 -2.04
N SER A 103 3.83 12.75 -2.96
CA SER A 103 4.12 13.40 -4.24
C SER A 103 2.90 13.48 -5.16
N GLN A 104 2.04 12.46 -5.15
CA GLN A 104 0.84 12.42 -5.96
C GLN A 104 -0.16 13.49 -5.51
N ILE A 105 -0.42 13.59 -4.20
CA ILE A 105 -1.36 14.60 -3.71
C ILE A 105 -0.80 16.02 -3.86
N MET A 106 0.51 16.22 -3.70
CA MET A 106 1.12 17.53 -3.94
C MET A 106 1.09 17.93 -5.40
N THR A 107 1.19 16.97 -6.32
CA THR A 107 1.00 17.24 -7.75
C THR A 107 -0.43 17.72 -8.02
N ALA A 108 -1.44 17.03 -7.49
CA ALA A 108 -2.84 17.44 -7.62
C ALA A 108 -3.10 18.81 -6.98
N TYR A 109 -2.57 19.04 -5.77
CA TYR A 109 -2.65 20.32 -5.08
C TYR A 109 -2.04 21.43 -5.94
N ASN A 110 -0.82 21.25 -6.47
CA ASN A 110 -0.13 22.25 -7.29
C ASN A 110 -0.82 22.53 -8.63
N GLN A 111 -1.54 21.55 -9.18
CA GLN A 111 -2.31 21.70 -10.42
C GLN A 111 -3.70 22.33 -10.21
N ALA A 112 -4.22 22.37 -8.98
CA ALA A 112 -5.54 22.95 -8.72
C ALA A 112 -5.58 24.47 -9.01
N ASP A 113 -6.58 24.93 -9.76
CA ASP A 113 -6.76 26.36 -10.10
C ASP A 113 -6.98 27.23 -8.85
N ASN A 114 -7.63 26.65 -7.83
CA ASN A 114 -7.91 27.32 -6.56
C ASN A 114 -7.54 26.39 -5.40
N LYS A 115 -6.50 26.77 -4.65
CA LYS A 115 -5.96 25.99 -3.53
C LYS A 115 -6.91 25.94 -2.34
N ASP A 116 -7.64 27.02 -2.05
CA ASP A 116 -8.63 27.05 -0.98
C ASP A 116 -9.77 26.06 -1.24
N ASN A 117 -10.28 26.04 -2.47
CA ASN A 117 -11.33 25.10 -2.87
C ASN A 117 -10.84 23.65 -2.83
N PHE A 118 -9.61 23.39 -3.29
CA PHE A 118 -8.97 22.08 -3.17
C PHE A 118 -8.90 21.65 -1.71
N CYS A 119 -8.42 22.52 -0.83
CA CYS A 119 -8.25 22.23 0.59
C CYS A 119 -9.58 21.96 1.30
N ARG A 120 -10.62 22.74 1.02
CA ARG A 120 -11.97 22.50 1.56
C ARG A 120 -12.56 21.18 1.08
N ALA A 121 -12.34 20.83 -0.20
CA ALA A 121 -12.78 19.55 -0.74
C ALA A 121 -12.01 18.38 -0.11
N PHE A 122 -10.70 18.52 0.05
CA PHE A 122 -9.86 17.54 0.74
C PHE A 122 -10.33 17.31 2.17
N LEU A 123 -10.55 18.38 2.94
CA LEU A 123 -11.09 18.29 4.31
C LEU A 123 -12.40 17.51 4.36
N ALA A 124 -13.35 17.83 3.48
CA ALA A 124 -14.63 17.13 3.41
C ALA A 124 -14.48 15.63 3.09
N GLN A 125 -13.51 15.25 2.25
CA GLN A 125 -13.22 13.85 1.95
C GLN A 125 -12.61 13.12 3.16
N VAL A 126 -11.72 13.76 3.91
CA VAL A 126 -11.17 13.19 5.16
C VAL A 126 -12.27 13.03 6.21
N GLU A 127 -13.12 14.03 6.39
CA GLU A 127 -14.18 14.03 7.41
C GLU A 127 -15.29 13.03 7.10
N SER A 128 -15.64 12.85 5.82
CA SER A 128 -16.64 11.86 5.41
C SER A 128 -16.14 10.42 5.45
N GLY A 129 -14.84 10.20 5.64
CA GLY A 129 -14.22 8.88 5.57
C GLY A 129 -13.97 8.37 4.15
N ALA A 130 -14.20 9.21 3.12
CA ALA A 130 -13.93 8.82 1.73
C ALA A 130 -12.46 8.50 1.45
N LEU A 131 -11.54 9.00 2.30
CA LEU A 131 -10.11 8.68 2.26
C LEU A 131 -9.70 7.61 3.28
N ASP A 132 -10.63 6.96 3.96
CA ASP A 132 -10.31 5.85 4.85
C ASP A 132 -9.84 4.63 4.02
N ILE A 133 -8.93 3.85 4.59
CA ILE A 133 -8.26 2.72 3.92
C ILE A 133 -9.27 1.68 3.45
N ASP A 134 -10.32 1.41 4.22
CA ASP A 134 -11.38 0.47 3.87
C ASP A 134 -12.23 0.94 2.68
N GLN A 135 -12.27 2.25 2.42
CA GLN A 135 -12.94 2.83 1.25
C GLN A 135 -12.00 2.89 0.03
N GLN A 136 -10.73 3.23 0.24
CA GLN A 136 -9.77 3.38 -0.85
C GLN A 136 -9.22 2.04 -1.37
N LEU A 137 -8.98 1.09 -0.46
CA LEU A 137 -8.26 -0.16 -0.71
C LEU A 137 -9.00 -1.37 -0.10
N PRO A 138 -10.30 -1.57 -0.42
CA PRO A 138 -11.10 -2.63 0.19
C PRO A 138 -10.56 -4.03 -0.09
N ASP A 139 -10.08 -4.29 -1.32
CA ASP A 139 -9.64 -5.61 -1.73
C ASP A 139 -8.32 -6.03 -1.05
N PRO A 140 -7.24 -5.22 -1.04
CA PRO A 140 -6.04 -5.53 -0.25
C PRO A 140 -6.34 -5.68 1.25
N LEU A 141 -7.21 -4.84 1.81
CA LEU A 141 -7.61 -4.92 3.21
C LEU A 141 -8.27 -6.27 3.52
N LYS A 142 -9.23 -6.69 2.69
CA LYS A 142 -9.90 -7.99 2.85
C LYS A 142 -8.90 -9.15 2.81
N ARG A 143 -7.97 -9.14 1.85
CA ARG A 143 -6.92 -10.17 1.75
C ARG A 143 -6.03 -10.21 3.00
N ALA A 144 -5.65 -9.04 3.54
CA ALA A 144 -4.90 -8.97 4.79
C ALA A 144 -5.69 -9.55 5.98
N GLN A 145 -6.99 -9.27 6.07
CA GLN A 145 -7.87 -9.84 7.09
C GLN A 145 -7.95 -11.37 7.00
N GLU A 146 -8.08 -11.91 5.78
CA GLU A 146 -8.11 -13.37 5.53
C GLU A 146 -6.79 -14.06 5.94
N ILE A 147 -5.65 -13.44 5.62
CA ILE A 147 -4.33 -13.94 6.06
C ILE A 147 -4.21 -13.86 7.58
N SER A 148 -4.66 -12.78 8.21
CA SER A 148 -4.61 -12.64 9.67
C SER A 148 -5.54 -13.61 10.41
N ALA A 149 -6.69 -13.97 9.82
CA ALA A 149 -7.66 -14.89 10.41
C ALA A 149 -7.31 -16.37 10.24
N SER A 150 -6.47 -16.71 9.26
CA SER A 150 -5.98 -18.08 9.00
C SER A 150 -4.75 -18.46 9.84
N SER A 151 -4.59 -17.81 11.00
CA SER A 151 -3.46 -17.95 11.92
C SER A 151 -3.84 -18.77 13.15
#